data_AF-A0A1G7WE95-F1
#
_entry.id   AF-A0A1G7WE95-F1
#
_cell.length_a   1.000
_cell.length_b   1.000
_cell.length_c   1.000
_cell.angle_alpha   90.00
_cell.angle_beta   90.00
_cell.angle_gamma   90.00
#
_symmetry.space_group_name_H-M   'P 1'
#
loop_
_entity.id
_entity.type
_entity.pdbx_description
1 polymer ?
#
loop_
_entity_poly.entity_id
_entity_poly.type
_entity_poly.pdbx_seq_one_letter_code
_entity_poly.pdbx_strand_id
1 'polypeptide(L)'
;MVKKKLPNNTGLITTLFLFGVGLWRVTPLTLEVSVALQALSLLFLGMLVFQYKPQVPLLFKKEIFFIYASVTCSTVMAAVYHKQGLSTTLVTQRFMYFYLVYFALGALNVSSANVEKALKYTAIFFGCMYFLQYLVYPAMVFYFPKVQIERSTLRFRVDGFEFLIFLAAFSINRILNKNILFYPLLILSLVVNLLSGSRFLVAITVFTIGLVAFKSKNVSFGLKVFVVVLFALSVFFIIPSTYVSTITETTQKELAQGSDYIRIPAAYYYLTTYNTDIPTWIFGNGVYDANSSYGLQVLAIGENFGYYLGDIGFIGEFVRFGIFYFVVICVLLYRAIKHSLKVDPVLNSYLVGITVFYIISWPFGHAPGIILFSAVLYLIGKKRYEQNNFQLA
;
A
#
# COMPACT_ATOMS: atom_id res chain seq x y z
N MET A 1 -4.25 -32.63 -24.04
CA MET A 1 -3.31 -32.19 -22.98
C MET A 1 -3.99 -32.28 -21.62
N VAL A 2 -3.48 -33.12 -20.71
CA VAL A 2 -3.98 -33.17 -19.32
C VAL A 2 -3.65 -31.83 -18.66
N LYS A 3 -4.67 -31.04 -18.28
CA LYS A 3 -4.49 -29.84 -17.44
C LYS A 3 -3.88 -30.30 -16.12
N LYS A 4 -2.55 -30.24 -15.98
CA LYS A 4 -1.86 -30.51 -14.72
C LYS A 4 -2.42 -29.49 -13.71
N LYS A 5 -3.24 -29.97 -12.78
CA LYS A 5 -3.90 -29.13 -11.77
C LYS A 5 -2.80 -28.43 -10.98
N LEU A 6 -2.72 -27.11 -11.10
CA LEU A 6 -1.74 -26.33 -10.34
C LEU A 6 -1.95 -26.60 -8.85
N PRO A 7 -0.87 -26.77 -8.07
CA PRO A 7 -0.98 -27.04 -6.64
C PRO A 7 -1.73 -25.90 -5.92
N ASN A 8 -2.53 -26.26 -4.92
CA ASN A 8 -3.25 -25.28 -4.10
C ASN A 8 -2.29 -24.64 -3.09
N ASN A 9 -1.67 -23.54 -3.50
CA ASN A 9 -0.67 -22.82 -2.69
C ASN A 9 -1.30 -21.69 -1.85
N THR A 10 -2.63 -21.61 -1.74
CA THR A 10 -3.31 -20.49 -1.06
C THR A 10 -2.83 -20.31 0.38
N GLY A 11 -2.72 -21.40 1.15
CA GLY A 11 -2.29 -21.35 2.56
C GLY A 11 -0.87 -20.79 2.69
N LEU A 12 0.08 -21.36 1.95
CA LEU A 12 1.48 -20.91 1.92
C LEU A 12 1.60 -19.41 1.60
N ILE A 13 0.88 -18.93 0.58
CA ILE A 13 0.94 -17.53 0.15
C ILE A 13 0.29 -16.61 1.17
N THR A 14 -0.83 -17.02 1.76
CA THR A 14 -1.49 -16.24 2.81
C THR A 14 -0.57 -16.10 4.01
N THR A 15 0.09 -17.19 4.46
CA THR A 15 1.08 -17.15 5.53
C THR A 15 2.25 -16.24 5.17
N LEU A 16 2.76 -16.32 3.94
CA LEU A 16 3.84 -15.47 3.46
C LEU A 16 3.46 -13.98 3.48
N PHE A 17 2.24 -13.63 3.07
CA PHE A 17 1.76 -12.25 3.13
C PHE A 17 1.61 -11.79 4.58
N LEU A 18 1.00 -12.61 5.44
CA LEU A 18 0.80 -12.32 6.85
C LEU A 18 2.12 -12.15 7.62
N PHE A 19 3.12 -13.00 7.36
CA PHE A 19 4.44 -12.86 7.97
C PHE A 19 5.23 -11.70 7.35
N GLY A 20 5.05 -11.43 6.05
CA GLY A 20 5.67 -10.29 5.38
C GLY A 20 5.19 -8.93 5.90
N VAL A 21 3.93 -8.85 6.36
CA VAL A 21 3.42 -7.66 7.08
C VAL A 21 3.73 -7.69 8.58
N GLY A 22 4.49 -8.68 9.05
CA GLY A 22 4.84 -8.85 10.46
C GLY A 22 3.62 -9.04 11.36
N LEU A 23 2.54 -9.62 10.82
CA LEU A 23 1.23 -9.75 11.46
C LEU A 23 0.71 -8.42 12.04
N TRP A 24 1.09 -7.28 11.45
CA TRP A 24 0.75 -5.95 11.96
C TRP A 24 1.12 -5.72 13.43
N ARG A 25 2.08 -6.49 13.97
CA ARG A 25 2.53 -6.40 15.37
C ARG A 25 1.40 -6.64 16.39
N VAL A 26 0.59 -7.68 16.21
CA VAL A 26 -0.45 -8.08 17.18
C VAL A 26 0.19 -8.40 18.55
N THR A 27 -0.41 -7.98 19.67
CA THR A 27 0.27 -7.73 20.96
C THR A 27 0.79 -8.90 21.81
N PRO A 28 0.59 -10.21 21.54
CA PRO A 28 1.50 -11.18 22.15
C PRO A 28 2.87 -11.20 21.43
N LEU A 29 2.97 -10.63 20.22
CA LEU A 29 4.23 -10.57 19.47
C LEU A 29 4.98 -9.29 19.82
N THR A 30 6.21 -9.44 20.28
CA THR A 30 7.10 -8.29 20.45
C THR A 30 7.50 -7.71 19.09
N LEU A 31 8.06 -6.48 19.09
CA LEU A 31 8.57 -5.87 17.87
C LEU A 31 9.63 -6.76 17.20
N GLU A 32 10.50 -7.38 18.00
CA GLU A 32 11.55 -8.29 17.55
C GLU A 32 10.95 -9.51 16.84
N VAL A 33 9.85 -10.08 17.37
CA VAL A 33 9.16 -11.21 16.72
C VAL A 33 8.56 -10.77 15.39
N SER A 34 7.92 -9.61 15.32
CA SER A 34 7.38 -9.08 14.06
C SER A 34 8.48 -8.87 13.00
N VAL A 35 9.62 -8.31 13.42
CA VAL A 35 10.79 -8.13 12.56
C VAL A 35 11.38 -9.48 12.13
N ALA A 36 11.46 -10.46 13.02
CA ALA A 36 11.93 -11.81 12.71
C ALA A 36 11.02 -12.50 11.69
N LEU A 37 9.69 -12.39 11.82
CA LEU A 37 8.74 -12.93 10.84
C LEU A 37 8.92 -12.29 9.45
N GLN A 38 9.16 -10.98 9.40
CA GLN A 38 9.47 -10.30 8.14
C GLN A 38 10.79 -10.80 7.55
N ALA A 39 11.83 -10.94 8.36
CA ALA A 39 13.14 -11.44 7.93
C ALA A 39 13.06 -12.88 7.40
N LEU A 40 12.35 -13.77 8.10
CA LEU A 40 12.10 -15.14 7.65
C LEU A 40 11.32 -15.18 6.33
N SER A 41 10.33 -14.30 6.17
CA SER A 41 9.58 -14.17 4.91
C SER A 41 10.49 -13.73 3.76
N LEU A 42 11.36 -12.75 3.99
CA LEU A 42 12.31 -12.27 3.00
C LEU A 42 13.36 -13.34 2.66
N LEU A 43 13.84 -14.10 3.65
CA LEU A 43 14.75 -15.22 3.42
C LEU A 43 14.09 -16.28 2.54
N PHE A 44 12.85 -16.66 2.87
CA PHE A 44 12.08 -17.62 2.08
C PHE A 44 11.82 -17.13 0.65
N LEU A 45 11.43 -15.86 0.50
CA LEU A 45 11.28 -15.22 -0.81
C LEU A 45 12.58 -15.25 -1.61
N GLY A 46 13.71 -14.91 -0.98
CA GLY A 46 15.04 -14.96 -1.60
C GLY A 46 15.36 -16.37 -2.09
N MET A 47 15.23 -17.38 -1.23
CA MET A 47 15.45 -18.79 -1.59
C MET A 47 14.61 -19.20 -2.80
N LEU A 48 13.32 -18.86 -2.82
CA LEU A 48 12.44 -19.18 -3.94
C LEU A 48 12.91 -18.53 -5.25
N VAL A 49 13.29 -17.25 -5.20
CA VAL A 49 13.72 -16.50 -6.39
C VAL A 49 15.06 -17.01 -6.93
N PHE A 50 15.99 -17.41 -6.06
CA PHE A 50 17.28 -17.95 -6.46
C PHE A 50 17.20 -19.39 -6.97
N GLN A 51 16.37 -20.24 -6.35
CA GLN A 51 16.29 -21.66 -6.70
C GLN A 51 15.42 -21.94 -7.92
N TYR A 52 14.35 -21.15 -8.13
CA TYR A 52 13.34 -21.44 -9.13
C TYR A 52 13.32 -20.37 -10.22
N LYS A 53 13.52 -20.82 -11.47
CA LYS A 53 13.28 -19.96 -12.64
C LYS A 53 11.77 -19.68 -12.77
N PRO A 54 11.36 -18.44 -13.04
CA PRO A 54 9.96 -18.12 -13.28
C PRO A 54 9.39 -18.99 -14.42
N GLN A 55 8.29 -19.68 -14.14
CA GLN A 55 7.63 -20.54 -15.13
C GLN A 55 6.62 -19.77 -16.00
N VAL A 56 6.40 -18.50 -15.67
CA VAL A 56 5.52 -17.58 -16.39
C VAL A 56 6.26 -16.30 -16.75
N PRO A 57 5.91 -15.65 -17.88
CA PRO A 57 6.53 -14.40 -18.27
C PRO A 57 6.23 -13.30 -17.25
N LEU A 58 7.29 -12.74 -16.68
CA LEU A 58 7.22 -11.63 -15.73
C LEU A 58 7.26 -10.28 -16.47
N LEU A 59 6.07 -9.76 -16.76
CA LEU A 59 5.82 -8.53 -17.53
C LEU A 59 6.51 -7.25 -17.00
N PHE A 60 6.76 -7.18 -15.69
CA PHE A 60 7.23 -5.99 -14.96
C PHE A 60 8.61 -6.21 -14.31
N LYS A 61 9.34 -7.27 -14.71
CA LYS A 61 10.63 -7.62 -14.10
C LYS A 61 11.68 -6.51 -14.22
N LYS A 62 11.66 -5.75 -15.31
CA LYS A 62 12.65 -4.69 -15.59
C LYS A 62 12.43 -3.51 -14.64
N GLU A 63 11.20 -3.06 -14.50
CA GLU A 63 10.84 -1.99 -13.59
C GLU A 63 11.21 -2.33 -12.15
N ILE A 64 10.88 -3.54 -11.70
CA ILE A 64 11.21 -3.96 -10.34
C ILE A 64 12.73 -4.09 -10.14
N PHE A 65 13.47 -4.53 -11.15
CA PHE A 65 14.93 -4.50 -11.11
C PHE A 65 15.49 -3.07 -10.97
N PHE A 66 14.93 -2.11 -11.71
CA PHE A 66 15.34 -0.70 -11.58
C PHE A 66 14.92 -0.07 -10.24
N ILE A 67 13.81 -0.52 -9.63
CA ILE A 67 13.48 -0.15 -8.24
C ILE A 67 14.60 -0.61 -7.31
N TYR A 68 15.04 -1.87 -7.39
CA TYR A 68 16.15 -2.37 -6.58
C TYR A 68 17.44 -1.60 -6.83
N ALA A 69 17.78 -1.32 -8.09
CA ALA A 69 18.95 -0.52 -8.43
C ALA A 69 18.89 0.88 -7.78
N SER A 70 17.73 1.52 -7.81
CA SER A 70 17.53 2.84 -7.19
C SER A 70 17.71 2.79 -5.67
N VAL A 71 17.10 1.79 -5.02
CA VAL A 71 17.19 1.58 -3.56
C VAL A 71 18.64 1.26 -3.14
N THR A 72 19.37 0.48 -3.93
CA THR A 72 20.80 0.23 -3.67
C THR A 72 21.63 1.49 -3.83
N CYS A 73 21.39 2.31 -4.86
CA CYS A 73 22.11 3.57 -5.04
C CYS A 73 21.81 4.56 -3.88
N SER A 74 20.56 4.67 -3.44
CA SER A 74 20.18 5.54 -2.32
C SER A 74 20.83 5.10 -1.00
N THR A 75 21.09 3.80 -0.83
CA THR A 75 21.85 3.26 0.31
C THR A 75 23.26 3.81 0.36
N VAL A 76 23.93 3.87 -0.80
CA VAL A 76 25.28 4.43 -0.92
C VAL A 76 25.25 5.92 -0.62
N MET A 77 24.21 6.64 -1.07
CA MET A 77 24.07 8.06 -0.77
C MET A 77 23.89 8.33 0.73
N ALA A 78 23.13 7.50 1.46
CA ALA A 78 23.01 7.59 2.91
C ALA A 78 24.37 7.48 3.63
N ALA A 79 25.25 6.60 3.14
CA ALA A 79 26.59 6.45 3.71
C ALA A 79 27.50 7.63 3.40
N VAL A 80 27.48 8.13 2.16
CA VAL A 80 28.36 9.22 1.71
C VAL A 80 27.94 10.56 2.29
N TYR A 81 26.65 10.91 2.23
CA TYR A 81 26.14 12.24 2.59
C TYR A 81 25.67 12.34 4.05
N HIS A 82 25.14 11.24 4.62
CA HIS A 82 24.52 11.27 5.94
C HIS A 82 25.27 10.47 7.01
N LYS A 83 26.41 9.88 6.64
CA LYS A 83 27.27 9.05 7.51
C LYS A 83 26.55 7.86 8.16
N GLN A 84 25.46 7.39 7.55
CA GLN A 84 24.72 6.22 8.01
C GLN A 84 25.35 4.94 7.45
N GLY A 85 25.60 3.93 8.30
CA GLY A 85 26.15 2.66 7.85
C GLY A 85 25.32 2.00 6.74
N LEU A 86 25.99 1.35 5.78
CA LEU A 86 25.32 0.64 4.69
C LEU A 86 24.38 -0.46 5.21
N SER A 87 24.84 -1.26 6.16
CA SER A 87 24.03 -2.32 6.80
C SER A 87 22.80 -1.75 7.49
N THR A 88 22.96 -0.67 8.24
CA THR A 88 21.86 0.06 8.89
C THR A 88 20.83 0.48 7.86
N THR A 89 21.25 1.15 6.79
CA THR A 89 20.34 1.61 5.72
C THR A 89 19.62 0.44 5.04
N LEU A 90 20.34 -0.64 4.73
CA LEU A 90 19.78 -1.86 4.13
C LEU A 90 18.70 -2.50 5.02
N VAL A 91 18.89 -2.52 6.34
CA VAL A 91 17.92 -3.07 7.30
C VAL A 91 16.72 -2.15 7.47
N THR A 92 16.94 -0.84 7.49
CA THR A 92 15.87 0.16 7.65
C THR A 92 14.91 0.16 6.48
N GLN A 93 15.42 0.07 5.25
CA GLN A 93 14.59 0.03 4.04
C GLN A 93 14.10 -1.37 3.66
N ARG A 94 14.17 -2.36 4.56
CA ARG A 94 13.83 -3.77 4.28
C ARG A 94 12.44 -3.99 3.68
N PHE A 95 11.51 -3.07 3.91
CA PHE A 95 10.17 -3.14 3.31
C PHE A 95 10.23 -3.15 1.77
N MET A 96 11.23 -2.50 1.17
CA MET A 96 11.47 -2.50 -0.28
C MET A 96 11.80 -3.90 -0.81
N TYR A 97 12.33 -4.81 0.02
CA TYR A 97 12.65 -6.16 -0.41
C TYR A 97 11.40 -7.02 -0.67
N PHE A 98 10.22 -6.60 -0.21
CA PHE A 98 8.98 -7.33 -0.49
C PHE A 98 8.52 -7.28 -1.95
N TYR A 99 9.16 -6.48 -2.81
CA TYR A 99 9.00 -6.64 -4.26
C TYR A 99 9.40 -8.05 -4.76
N LEU A 100 10.17 -8.83 -3.96
CA LEU A 100 10.48 -10.24 -4.25
C LEU A 100 9.22 -11.12 -4.33
N VAL A 101 8.12 -10.72 -3.70
CA VAL A 101 6.81 -11.41 -3.82
C VAL A 101 6.44 -11.59 -5.29
N TYR A 102 6.67 -10.59 -6.14
CA TYR A 102 6.36 -10.67 -7.56
C TYR A 102 7.10 -11.84 -8.25
N PHE A 103 8.40 -11.97 -7.98
CA PHE A 103 9.22 -13.03 -8.55
C PHE A 103 8.89 -14.39 -7.95
N ALA A 104 8.69 -14.47 -6.63
CA ALA A 104 8.34 -15.71 -5.94
C ALA A 104 7.02 -16.31 -6.43
N LEU A 105 5.99 -15.49 -6.67
CA LEU A 105 4.73 -15.95 -7.27
C LEU A 105 4.94 -16.50 -8.69
N GLY A 106 5.84 -15.91 -9.47
CA GLY A 106 6.23 -16.39 -10.79
C GLY A 106 7.04 -17.68 -10.80
N ALA A 107 7.96 -17.82 -9.84
CA ALA A 107 8.73 -19.04 -9.58
C ALA A 107 7.80 -20.21 -9.22
N LEU A 108 6.85 -19.98 -8.33
CA LEU A 108 5.86 -20.97 -7.89
C LEU A 108 4.73 -21.20 -8.90
N ASN A 109 4.65 -20.40 -9.97
CA ASN A 109 3.61 -20.47 -10.99
C ASN A 109 2.19 -20.49 -10.42
N VAL A 110 1.94 -19.66 -9.40
CA VAL A 110 0.69 -19.68 -8.65
C VAL A 110 -0.49 -19.34 -9.55
N SER A 111 -1.60 -20.09 -9.48
CA SER A 111 -2.82 -19.73 -10.20
C SER A 111 -3.37 -18.36 -9.77
N SER A 112 -3.98 -17.62 -10.70
CA SER A 112 -4.61 -16.33 -10.41
C SER A 112 -5.65 -16.42 -9.29
N ALA A 113 -6.45 -17.49 -9.28
CA ALA A 113 -7.45 -17.76 -8.24
C ALA A 113 -6.84 -17.93 -6.83
N ASN A 114 -5.69 -18.59 -6.70
CA ASN A 114 -5.05 -18.79 -5.40
C ASN A 114 -4.48 -17.48 -4.85
N VAL A 115 -3.90 -16.62 -5.71
CA VAL A 115 -3.40 -15.30 -5.30
C VAL A 115 -4.55 -14.38 -4.87
N GLU A 116 -5.64 -14.32 -5.63
CA GLU A 116 -6.84 -13.56 -5.23
C GLU A 116 -7.40 -14.04 -3.87
N LYS A 117 -7.43 -15.36 -3.67
CA LYS A 117 -7.92 -15.97 -2.43
C LYS A 117 -7.01 -15.61 -1.25
N ALA A 118 -5.70 -15.63 -1.44
CA ALA A 118 -4.73 -15.21 -0.42
C ALA A 118 -4.89 -13.73 -0.07
N LEU A 119 -4.94 -12.84 -1.07
CA LEU A 119 -5.17 -11.40 -0.86
C LEU A 119 -6.46 -11.12 -0.10
N LYS A 120 -7.54 -11.82 -0.45
CA LYS A 120 -8.83 -11.72 0.25
C LYS A 120 -8.71 -12.15 1.71
N TYR A 121 -8.05 -13.27 2.00
CA TYR A 121 -7.87 -13.74 3.38
C TYR A 121 -6.98 -12.81 4.20
N THR A 122 -5.89 -12.30 3.62
CA THR A 122 -5.05 -11.28 4.25
C THR A 122 -5.86 -10.01 4.57
N ALA A 123 -6.72 -9.55 3.65
CA ALA A 123 -7.57 -8.39 3.87
C ALA A 123 -8.64 -8.61 4.94
N ILE A 124 -9.28 -9.79 4.95
CA ILE A 124 -10.25 -10.16 5.99
C ILE A 124 -9.58 -10.20 7.35
N PHE A 125 -8.42 -10.86 7.45
CA PHE A 125 -7.66 -10.92 8.70
C PHE A 125 -7.33 -9.52 9.23
N PHE A 126 -6.80 -8.64 8.37
CA PHE A 126 -6.54 -7.25 8.73
C PHE A 126 -7.79 -6.52 9.22
N GLY A 127 -8.87 -6.58 8.44
CA GLY A 127 -10.14 -5.92 8.78
C GLY A 127 -10.72 -6.42 10.12
N CYS A 128 -10.69 -7.73 10.36
CA CYS A 128 -11.15 -8.32 11.61
C CYS A 128 -10.28 -7.90 12.80
N MET A 129 -8.95 -7.90 12.66
CA MET A 129 -8.05 -7.47 13.74
C MET A 129 -8.20 -5.98 14.06
N TYR A 130 -8.35 -5.13 13.03
CA TYR A 130 -8.61 -3.70 13.24
C TYR A 130 -9.96 -3.46 13.92
N PHE A 131 -11.02 -4.14 13.46
CA PHE A 131 -12.33 -4.03 14.09
C PHE A 131 -12.31 -4.51 15.54
N LEU A 132 -11.64 -5.63 15.82
CA LEU A 132 -11.45 -6.15 17.17
C LEU A 132 -10.73 -5.12 18.07
N GLN A 133 -9.66 -4.50 17.58
CA GLN A 133 -8.95 -3.43 18.31
C GLN A 133 -9.89 -2.29 18.72
N TYR A 134 -10.83 -1.91 17.85
CA TYR A 134 -11.79 -0.87 18.17
C TYR A 134 -12.77 -1.31 19.28
N LEU A 135 -13.22 -2.57 19.27
CA LEU A 135 -14.16 -3.11 20.25
C LEU A 135 -13.56 -3.27 21.65
N VAL A 136 -12.29 -3.67 21.74
CA VAL A 136 -11.65 -3.98 23.03
C VAL A 136 -10.87 -2.81 23.61
N TYR A 137 -10.77 -1.68 22.90
CA TYR A 137 -10.09 -0.49 23.39
C TYR A 137 -10.68 -0.05 24.75
N PRO A 138 -9.84 0.22 25.79
CA PRO A 138 -8.40 0.54 25.73
C PRO A 138 -7.43 -0.64 25.71
N ALA A 139 -7.89 -1.89 25.74
CA ALA A 139 -7.00 -3.03 25.57
C ALA A 139 -6.36 -3.00 24.17
N MET A 140 -5.04 -3.22 24.11
CA MET A 140 -4.26 -3.11 22.89
C MET A 140 -4.12 -4.48 22.24
N VAL A 141 -4.65 -4.65 21.03
CA VAL A 141 -4.53 -5.80 20.13
C VAL A 141 -3.36 -5.64 19.15
N PHE A 142 -2.94 -4.42 18.85
CA PHE A 142 -1.65 -4.18 18.18
C PHE A 142 -0.70 -3.39 19.08
N TYR A 143 0.58 -3.62 18.89
CA TYR A 143 1.65 -2.83 19.48
C TYR A 143 1.77 -1.50 18.73
N PHE A 144 1.11 -0.47 19.27
CA PHE A 144 1.14 0.89 18.72
C PHE A 144 2.17 1.76 19.44
N PRO A 145 2.97 2.54 18.71
CA PRO A 145 3.81 3.56 19.32
C PRO A 145 2.97 4.65 20.01
N LYS A 146 1.78 5.01 19.47
CA LYS A 146 0.87 6.03 20.00
C LYS A 146 -0.58 5.78 19.55
N VAL A 147 -1.52 5.67 20.49
CA VAL A 147 -2.95 5.89 20.20
C VAL A 147 -3.19 7.39 20.20
N GLN A 148 -3.80 7.92 19.14
CA GLN A 148 -4.06 9.35 19.05
C GLN A 148 -5.56 9.60 19.06
N ILE A 149 -6.02 10.39 20.03
CA ILE A 149 -7.32 11.04 19.97
C ILE A 149 -7.11 12.32 19.17
N GLU A 150 -7.32 12.24 17.86
CA GLU A 150 -7.25 13.40 16.97
C GLU A 150 -8.67 13.78 16.56
N ARG A 151 -9.01 15.07 16.71
CA ARG A 151 -10.31 15.61 16.28
C ARG A 151 -11.49 14.79 16.86
N SER A 152 -11.43 14.47 18.15
CA SER A 152 -12.45 13.70 18.88
C SER A 152 -12.73 12.28 18.34
N THR A 153 -11.84 11.74 17.50
CA THR A 153 -11.94 10.39 16.95
C THR A 153 -10.76 9.56 17.41
N LEU A 154 -11.04 8.33 17.86
CA LEU A 154 -10.00 7.35 18.17
C LEU A 154 -9.35 6.87 16.87
N ARG A 155 -8.04 7.08 16.72
CA ARG A 155 -7.29 6.69 15.51
C ARG A 155 -6.16 5.72 15.84
N PHE A 156 -6.17 4.60 15.14
CA PHE A 156 -5.10 3.60 15.18
C PHE A 156 -4.29 3.70 13.88
N ARG A 157 -3.02 4.09 13.99
CA ARG A 157 -2.11 4.14 12.83
C ARG A 157 -1.56 2.73 12.56
N VAL A 158 -2.31 1.94 11.78
CA VAL A 158 -1.88 0.63 11.27
C VAL A 158 -1.73 0.71 9.75
N ASP A 159 -0.62 0.25 9.21
CA ASP A 159 -0.47 0.08 7.75
C ASP A 159 -1.32 -1.09 7.25
N GLY A 160 -1.76 -1.12 5.99
CA GLY A 160 -2.51 -2.26 5.42
C GLY A 160 -3.94 -1.96 4.98
N PHE A 161 -4.39 -0.71 5.10
CA PHE A 161 -5.67 -0.26 4.55
C PHE A 161 -5.79 -0.47 3.03
N GLU A 162 -4.66 -0.61 2.31
CA GLU A 162 -4.63 -0.95 0.89
C GLU A 162 -5.30 -2.29 0.60
N PHE A 163 -5.17 -3.26 1.52
CA PHE A 163 -5.86 -4.55 1.42
C PHE A 163 -7.38 -4.40 1.51
N LEU A 164 -7.88 -3.45 2.31
CA LEU A 164 -9.31 -3.19 2.41
C LEU A 164 -9.85 -2.48 1.17
N ILE A 165 -9.07 -1.56 0.57
CA ILE A 165 -9.42 -0.95 -0.72
C ILE A 165 -9.54 -2.05 -1.79
N PHE A 166 -8.59 -2.99 -1.83
CA PHE A 166 -8.68 -4.15 -2.72
C PHE A 166 -9.89 -5.03 -2.41
N LEU A 167 -10.17 -5.34 -1.14
CA LEU A 167 -11.31 -6.15 -0.71
C LEU A 167 -12.65 -5.51 -1.09
N ALA A 168 -12.76 -4.17 -0.97
CA ALA A 168 -13.93 -3.42 -1.41
C ALA A 168 -14.14 -3.55 -2.92
N ALA A 169 -13.09 -3.32 -3.71
CA ALA A 169 -13.12 -3.44 -5.17
C ALA A 169 -13.50 -4.87 -5.61
N PHE A 170 -12.94 -5.88 -4.95
CA PHE A 170 -13.26 -7.29 -5.20
C PHE A 170 -14.72 -7.62 -4.84
N SER A 171 -15.17 -7.21 -3.65
CA SER A 171 -16.50 -7.54 -3.14
C SER A 171 -17.60 -6.88 -3.96
N ILE A 172 -17.46 -5.59 -4.31
CA ILE A 172 -18.45 -4.92 -5.15
C ILE A 172 -18.54 -5.60 -6.53
N ASN A 173 -17.43 -5.97 -7.15
CA ASN A 173 -17.47 -6.68 -8.43
C ASN A 173 -18.27 -8.01 -8.33
N ARG A 174 -18.12 -8.75 -7.23
CA ARG A 174 -18.90 -9.99 -7.01
C ARG A 174 -20.38 -9.71 -6.78
N ILE A 175 -20.72 -8.69 -6.02
CA ILE A 175 -22.11 -8.25 -5.77
C ILE A 175 -22.79 -7.82 -7.08
N LEU A 176 -22.11 -7.02 -7.90
CA LEU A 176 -22.62 -6.56 -9.19
C LEU A 176 -22.82 -7.72 -10.18
N ASN A 177 -22.07 -8.81 -10.00
CA ASN A 177 -22.25 -10.08 -10.71
C ASN A 177 -23.18 -11.06 -9.95
N LYS A 178 -24.14 -10.52 -9.18
CA LYS A 178 -25.22 -11.22 -8.49
C LYS A 178 -24.80 -12.18 -7.37
N ASN A 179 -23.56 -12.08 -6.89
CA ASN A 179 -23.13 -12.85 -5.71
C ASN A 179 -23.24 -12.00 -4.44
N ILE A 180 -24.43 -12.05 -3.82
CA ILE A 180 -24.77 -11.26 -2.62
C ILE A 180 -23.99 -11.68 -1.36
N LEU A 181 -23.38 -12.86 -1.35
CA LEU A 181 -22.60 -13.35 -0.20
C LEU A 181 -21.35 -12.50 0.09
N PHE A 182 -21.03 -11.56 -0.80
CA PHE A 182 -19.92 -10.61 -0.66
C PHE A 182 -20.31 -9.30 0.04
N TYR A 183 -21.59 -9.06 0.38
CA TYR A 183 -22.01 -7.89 1.16
C TYR A 183 -21.28 -7.76 2.50
N PRO A 184 -21.13 -8.83 3.33
CA PRO A 184 -20.41 -8.71 4.60
C PRO A 184 -18.96 -8.26 4.43
N LEU A 185 -18.29 -8.69 3.35
CA LEU A 185 -16.90 -8.31 3.08
C LEU A 185 -16.77 -6.85 2.61
N LEU A 186 -17.74 -6.38 1.84
CA LEU A 186 -17.83 -4.96 1.48
C LEU A 186 -18.09 -4.10 2.72
N ILE A 187 -19.04 -4.50 3.58
CA ILE A 187 -19.36 -3.81 4.83
C ILE A 187 -18.15 -3.76 5.75
N LEU A 188 -17.45 -4.89 5.95
CA LEU A 188 -16.22 -4.93 6.75
C LEU A 188 -15.18 -3.91 6.26
N SER A 189 -14.93 -3.87 4.94
CA SER A 189 -13.97 -2.92 4.37
C SER A 189 -14.40 -1.46 4.59
N LEU A 190 -15.68 -1.13 4.35
CA LEU A 190 -16.19 0.22 4.51
C LEU A 190 -16.17 0.68 5.98
N VAL A 191 -16.64 -0.17 6.89
CA VAL A 191 -16.67 0.13 8.33
C VAL A 191 -15.26 0.34 8.85
N VAL A 192 -14.30 -0.54 8.53
CA VAL A 192 -12.93 -0.40 9.03
C VAL A 192 -12.24 0.84 8.44
N ASN A 193 -12.40 1.12 7.15
CA ASN A 193 -11.87 2.36 6.57
C ASN A 193 -12.48 3.62 7.22
N LEU A 194 -13.74 3.56 7.63
CA LEU A 194 -14.39 4.66 8.34
C LEU A 194 -13.86 4.83 9.77
N LEU A 195 -13.70 3.72 10.50
CA LEU A 195 -13.09 3.67 11.83
C LEU A 195 -11.61 4.07 11.82
N SER A 196 -10.95 4.16 10.66
CA SER A 196 -9.61 4.74 10.55
C SER A 196 -9.57 6.23 10.89
N GLY A 197 -10.70 6.93 10.81
CA GLY A 197 -10.78 8.38 10.92
C GLY A 197 -10.14 9.14 9.76
N SER A 198 -9.54 8.44 8.78
CA SER A 198 -8.94 9.04 7.58
C SER A 198 -9.98 9.22 6.48
N ARG A 199 -10.42 10.47 6.28
CA ARG A 199 -11.33 10.84 5.19
C ARG A 199 -10.77 10.47 3.82
N PHE A 200 -9.46 10.49 3.69
CA PHE A 200 -8.81 10.14 2.44
C PHE A 200 -8.91 8.64 2.12
N LEU A 201 -8.73 7.75 3.11
CA LEU A 201 -8.92 6.31 2.93
C LEU A 201 -10.36 5.95 2.54
N VAL A 202 -11.32 6.63 3.16
CA VAL A 202 -12.74 6.52 2.85
C VAL A 202 -13.03 6.98 1.41
N ALA A 203 -12.52 8.17 1.03
CA ALA A 203 -12.69 8.72 -0.31
C ALA A 203 -12.08 7.83 -1.40
N ILE A 204 -10.87 7.31 -1.19
CA ILE A 204 -10.21 6.47 -2.19
C ILE A 204 -10.87 5.09 -2.32
N THR A 205 -11.36 4.52 -1.22
CA THR A 205 -12.10 3.26 -1.25
C THR A 205 -13.33 3.40 -2.14
N VAL A 206 -14.02 4.54 -2.05
CA VAL A 206 -15.24 4.75 -2.85
C VAL A 206 -15.01 5.22 -4.24
N PHE A 207 -14.00 6.05 -4.46
CA PHE A 207 -13.52 6.28 -5.80
C PHE A 207 -13.24 4.93 -6.51
N THR A 208 -12.58 4.00 -5.82
CA THR A 208 -12.30 2.65 -6.35
C THR A 208 -13.57 1.82 -6.59
N ILE A 209 -14.51 1.80 -5.63
CA ILE A 209 -15.83 1.13 -5.80
C ILE A 209 -16.59 1.72 -6.98
N GLY A 210 -16.64 3.05 -7.09
CA GLY A 210 -17.27 3.78 -8.18
C GLY A 210 -16.65 3.37 -9.51
N LEU A 211 -15.33 3.36 -9.64
CA LEU A 211 -14.63 2.92 -10.85
C LEU A 211 -15.00 1.47 -11.24
N VAL A 212 -15.10 0.55 -10.27
CA VAL A 212 -15.56 -0.83 -10.54
C VAL A 212 -17.01 -0.84 -11.02
N ALA A 213 -17.90 -0.11 -10.35
CA ALA A 213 -19.30 -0.02 -10.73
C ALA A 213 -19.49 0.59 -12.13
N PHE A 214 -18.75 1.66 -12.45
CA PHE A 214 -18.80 2.30 -13.77
C PHE A 214 -18.36 1.37 -14.89
N LYS A 215 -17.33 0.55 -14.67
CA LYS A 215 -16.84 -0.44 -15.63
C LYS A 215 -17.70 -1.70 -15.71
N SER A 216 -18.57 -1.94 -14.73
CA SER A 216 -19.50 -3.07 -14.78
C SER A 216 -20.57 -2.85 -15.86
N LYS A 217 -20.72 -3.85 -16.72
CA LYS A 217 -21.75 -3.89 -17.77
C LYS A 217 -23.13 -4.31 -17.25
N ASN A 218 -23.18 -4.92 -16.06
CA ASN A 218 -24.38 -5.53 -15.49
C ASN A 218 -25.21 -4.56 -14.62
N VAL A 219 -24.88 -3.26 -14.67
CA VAL A 219 -25.40 -2.26 -13.73
C VAL A 219 -25.93 -1.07 -14.50
N SER A 220 -27.18 -0.68 -14.24
CA SER A 220 -27.79 0.52 -14.82
C SER A 220 -27.08 1.78 -14.34
N PHE A 221 -27.08 2.82 -15.17
CA PHE A 221 -26.49 4.11 -14.82
C PHE A 221 -27.06 4.69 -13.51
N GLY A 222 -28.36 4.51 -13.28
CA GLY A 222 -29.02 4.93 -12.03
C GLY A 222 -28.45 4.26 -10.78
N LEU A 223 -28.12 2.95 -10.82
CA LEU A 223 -27.51 2.28 -9.68
C LEU A 223 -26.05 2.73 -9.45
N LYS A 224 -25.32 3.10 -10.53
CA LYS A 224 -23.97 3.68 -10.42
C LYS A 224 -23.99 5.00 -9.67
N VAL A 225 -24.92 5.89 -10.04
CA VAL A 225 -25.14 7.18 -9.36
C VAL A 225 -25.62 6.96 -7.94
N PHE A 226 -26.55 6.03 -7.71
CA PHE A 226 -27.06 5.70 -6.38
C PHE A 226 -25.95 5.24 -5.42
N VAL A 227 -25.03 4.37 -5.86
CA VAL A 227 -23.89 3.93 -5.02
C VAL A 227 -22.98 5.10 -4.62
N VAL A 228 -22.72 6.03 -5.55
CA VAL A 228 -21.92 7.24 -5.27
C VAL A 228 -22.64 8.17 -4.30
N VAL A 229 -23.94 8.40 -4.50
CA VAL A 229 -24.76 9.29 -3.64
C VAL A 229 -24.98 8.70 -2.26
N LEU A 230 -25.37 7.43 -2.16
CA LEU A 230 -25.57 6.71 -0.89
C LEU A 230 -24.30 6.78 -0.04
N PHE A 231 -23.14 6.72 -0.70
CA PHE A 231 -21.88 6.83 0.00
C PHE A 231 -21.52 8.26 0.40
N ALA A 232 -21.72 9.25 -0.48
CA ALA A 232 -21.54 10.66 -0.12
C ALA A 232 -22.37 11.01 1.13
N LEU A 233 -23.59 10.47 1.20
CA LEU A 233 -24.46 10.58 2.37
C LEU A 233 -23.91 9.79 3.58
N SER A 234 -23.40 8.57 3.39
CA SER A 234 -22.81 7.78 4.48
C SER A 234 -21.60 8.46 5.13
N VAL A 235 -20.73 9.10 4.32
CA VAL A 235 -19.61 9.91 4.83
C VAL A 235 -20.12 11.13 5.59
N PHE A 236 -21.18 11.77 5.10
CA PHE A 236 -21.80 12.93 5.74
C PHE A 236 -22.44 12.59 7.09
N PHE A 237 -23.15 11.45 7.20
CA PHE A 237 -23.93 11.09 8.39
C PHE A 237 -23.15 10.34 9.47
N ILE A 238 -22.05 9.65 9.16
CA ILE A 238 -21.30 8.87 10.16
C ILE A 238 -20.20 9.70 10.84
N ILE A 239 -19.84 10.85 10.26
CA ILE A 239 -18.97 11.83 10.91
C ILE A 239 -19.79 12.50 12.03
N PRO A 240 -19.44 12.34 13.32
CA PRO A 240 -20.14 13.03 14.41
C PRO A 240 -20.29 14.52 14.09
N SER A 241 -21.39 15.16 14.46
CA SER A 241 -21.60 16.60 14.18
C SER A 241 -20.47 17.48 14.74
N THR A 242 -19.91 17.09 15.89
CA THR A 242 -18.70 17.67 16.49
C THR A 242 -17.43 17.40 15.67
N TYR A 243 -17.35 16.26 14.98
CA TYR A 243 -16.30 15.99 14.00
C TYR A 243 -16.55 16.87 12.78
N VAL A 244 -17.75 16.97 12.18
CA VAL A 244 -18.03 17.91 11.06
C VAL A 244 -17.60 19.34 11.41
N SER A 245 -17.95 19.85 12.59
CA SER A 245 -17.60 21.22 13.00
C SER A 245 -16.08 21.39 13.17
N THR A 246 -15.42 20.49 13.91
CA THR A 246 -13.95 20.52 14.08
C THR A 246 -13.23 20.41 12.74
N ILE A 247 -13.75 19.59 11.84
CA ILE A 247 -13.24 19.41 10.49
C ILE A 247 -13.40 20.67 9.67
N THR A 248 -14.58 21.26 9.68
CA THR A 248 -14.89 22.45 8.89
C THR A 248 -14.00 23.59 9.36
N GLU A 249 -13.86 23.75 10.68
CA GLU A 249 -12.95 24.72 11.28
C GLU A 249 -11.48 24.44 10.92
N THR A 250 -11.04 23.18 10.99
CA THR A 250 -9.66 22.83 10.62
C THR A 250 -9.42 23.03 9.12
N THR A 251 -10.39 22.70 8.28
CA THR A 251 -10.28 22.89 6.81
C THR A 251 -10.27 24.37 6.48
N GLN A 252 -11.08 25.20 7.16
CA GLN A 252 -11.03 26.66 7.02
C GLN A 252 -9.69 27.23 7.49
N LYS A 253 -9.14 26.74 8.61
CA LYS A 253 -7.79 27.11 9.07
C LYS A 253 -6.71 26.71 8.08
N GLU A 254 -6.73 25.48 7.56
CA GLU A 254 -5.79 24.98 6.55
C GLU A 254 -5.91 25.74 5.22
N LEU A 255 -7.13 26.07 4.78
CA LEU A 255 -7.36 26.89 3.58
C LEU A 255 -6.90 28.35 3.79
N ALA A 256 -7.13 28.91 4.97
CA ALA A 256 -6.67 30.25 5.34
C ALA A 256 -5.14 30.33 5.46
N GLN A 257 -4.47 29.24 5.82
CA GLN A 257 -3.01 29.16 5.84
C GLN A 257 -2.40 29.22 4.44
N GLY A 258 -3.08 28.77 3.39
CA GLY A 258 -2.58 28.86 2.02
C GLY A 258 -1.16 28.28 1.86
N SER A 259 -0.19 29.11 1.49
CA SER A 259 1.23 28.75 1.37
C SER A 259 1.89 28.36 2.70
N ASP A 260 1.32 28.80 3.82
CA ASP A 260 1.83 28.52 5.17
C ASP A 260 1.32 27.18 5.70
N TYR A 261 0.50 26.45 4.92
CA TYR A 261 0.09 25.09 5.28
C TYR A 261 1.32 24.19 5.34
N ILE A 262 1.64 23.69 6.53
CA ILE A 262 2.93 23.08 6.93
C ILE A 262 3.54 22.09 5.93
N ARG A 263 2.73 21.38 5.13
CA ARG A 263 3.22 20.44 4.11
C ARG A 263 3.91 21.14 2.94
N ILE A 264 3.49 22.35 2.56
CA ILE A 264 4.07 23.14 1.47
C ILE A 264 5.49 23.60 1.82
N PRO A 265 5.74 24.31 2.96
CA PRO A 265 7.10 24.70 3.32
C PRO A 265 7.97 23.48 3.69
N ALA A 266 7.40 22.40 4.25
CA ALA A 266 8.15 21.16 4.43
C ALA A 266 8.60 20.57 3.09
N ALA A 267 7.71 20.48 2.10
CA ALA A 267 8.06 20.01 0.76
C ALA A 267 9.12 20.90 0.10
N TYR A 268 8.96 22.23 0.21
CA TYR A 268 9.94 23.19 -0.30
C TYR A 268 11.31 23.01 0.37
N TYR A 269 11.35 22.90 1.70
CA TYR A 269 12.58 22.68 2.46
C TYR A 269 13.28 21.39 2.02
N TYR A 270 12.55 20.28 1.91
CA TYR A 270 13.14 19.02 1.53
C TYR A 270 13.62 18.97 0.07
N LEU A 271 12.96 19.72 -0.82
CA LEU A 271 13.37 19.82 -2.22
C LEU A 271 14.55 20.77 -2.40
N THR A 272 14.58 21.91 -1.72
CA THR A 272 15.53 23.00 -2.05
C THR A 272 16.67 23.16 -1.04
N THR A 273 16.40 22.97 0.25
CA THR A 273 17.36 23.22 1.34
C THR A 273 18.03 21.94 1.81
N TYR A 274 17.26 20.86 1.91
CA TYR A 274 17.77 19.57 2.39
C TYR A 274 18.53 18.80 1.30
N ASN A 275 17.95 18.76 0.09
CA ASN A 275 18.50 17.99 -1.02
C ASN A 275 19.31 18.92 -1.93
N THR A 276 20.55 19.24 -1.55
CA THR A 276 21.37 20.24 -2.25
C THR A 276 22.22 19.67 -3.37
N ASP A 277 22.61 18.39 -3.28
CA ASP A 277 23.58 17.80 -4.19
C ASP A 277 22.92 17.06 -5.36
N ILE A 278 23.50 17.19 -6.56
CA ILE A 278 22.98 16.53 -7.77
C ILE A 278 22.88 15.00 -7.58
N PRO A 279 23.86 14.30 -6.97
CA PRO A 279 23.73 12.86 -6.73
C PRO A 279 22.55 12.48 -5.83
N THR A 280 22.24 13.28 -4.80
CA THR A 280 21.12 13.00 -3.89
C THR A 280 19.77 13.35 -4.52
N TRP A 281 19.72 14.25 -5.50
CA TRP A 281 18.56 14.41 -6.39
C TRP A 281 18.33 13.19 -7.30
N ILE A 282 19.41 12.65 -7.87
CA ILE A 282 19.30 11.56 -8.85
C ILE A 282 18.99 10.22 -8.15
N PHE A 283 19.75 9.90 -7.11
CA PHE A 283 19.75 8.60 -6.45
C PHE A 283 19.06 8.60 -5.08
N GLY A 284 18.65 9.76 -4.56
CA GLY A 284 18.00 9.89 -3.26
C GLY A 284 18.99 9.90 -2.10
N ASN A 285 18.47 10.05 -0.89
CA ASN A 285 19.27 10.13 0.35
C ASN A 285 19.30 8.83 1.16
N GLY A 286 18.56 7.81 0.73
CA GLY A 286 18.32 6.58 1.49
C GLY A 286 17.31 6.78 2.62
N VAL A 287 16.96 5.69 3.30
CA VAL A 287 16.04 5.71 4.45
C VAL A 287 16.83 5.83 5.75
N TYR A 288 16.49 6.80 6.59
CA TYR A 288 17.17 7.03 7.85
C TYR A 288 16.76 6.02 8.93
N ASP A 289 17.73 5.54 9.71
CA ASP A 289 17.50 4.88 10.98
C ASP A 289 17.45 5.93 12.09
N ALA A 290 16.44 5.88 12.95
CA ALA A 290 16.19 6.89 13.99
C ALA A 290 17.37 7.06 14.97
N ASN A 291 18.20 6.04 15.17
CA ASN A 291 19.33 6.07 16.10
C ASN A 291 20.66 6.45 15.41
N SER A 292 20.65 6.69 14.10
CA SER A 292 21.84 7.08 13.34
C SER A 292 22.05 8.59 13.28
N SER A 293 23.23 9.03 12.86
CA SER A 293 23.50 10.45 12.56
C SER A 293 22.52 11.03 11.55
N TYR A 294 22.09 10.25 10.57
CA TYR A 294 21.08 10.64 9.60
C TYR A 294 19.71 10.81 10.27
N GLY A 295 19.30 9.83 11.09
CA GLY A 295 18.03 9.90 11.81
C GLY A 295 17.93 11.08 12.75
N LEU A 296 18.98 11.36 13.51
CA LEU A 296 19.01 12.51 14.42
C LEU A 296 18.86 13.84 13.67
N GLN A 297 19.46 13.98 12.48
CA GLN A 297 19.26 15.17 11.64
C GLN A 297 17.81 15.32 11.17
N VAL A 298 17.20 14.25 10.66
CA VAL A 298 15.81 14.26 10.19
C VAL A 298 14.83 14.50 11.34
N LEU A 299 15.07 13.89 12.51
CA LEU A 299 14.26 14.09 13.70
C LEU A 299 14.37 15.53 14.21
N ALA A 300 15.57 16.11 14.24
CA ALA A 300 15.77 17.50 14.61
C ALA A 300 15.04 18.47 13.67
N ILE A 301 14.95 18.18 12.36
CA ILE A 301 14.14 18.97 11.43
C ILE A 301 12.65 18.88 11.78
N GLY A 302 12.15 17.69 12.11
CA GLY A 302 10.79 17.49 12.57
C GLY A 302 10.47 18.21 13.88
N GLU A 303 11.40 18.19 14.84
CA GLU A 303 11.25 18.84 16.15
C GLU A 303 11.34 20.37 16.06
N ASN A 304 12.29 20.90 15.29
CA ASN A 304 12.54 22.34 15.20
C ASN A 304 11.55 23.07 14.28
N PHE A 305 11.12 22.43 13.19
CA PHE A 305 10.29 23.07 12.16
C PHE A 305 8.91 22.45 11.98
N GLY A 306 8.65 21.27 12.57
CA GLY A 306 7.43 20.51 12.28
C GLY A 306 7.46 19.83 10.90
N TYR A 307 8.62 19.75 10.23
CA TYR A 307 8.74 19.23 8.86
C TYR A 307 9.06 17.74 8.85
N TYR A 308 8.03 16.89 8.82
CA TYR A 308 8.18 15.45 8.79
C TYR A 308 8.18 14.89 7.35
N LEU A 309 9.21 14.11 6.98
CA LEU A 309 9.28 13.42 5.68
C LEU A 309 8.09 12.49 5.40
N GLY A 310 7.44 11.98 6.45
CA GLY A 310 6.24 11.14 6.33
C GLY A 310 4.99 11.92 5.89
N ASP A 311 4.97 13.23 6.09
CA ASP A 311 3.76 14.05 5.91
C ASP A 311 3.66 14.71 4.53
N ILE A 312 4.70 14.56 3.69
CA ILE A 312 4.79 15.17 2.34
C ILE A 312 4.63 14.17 1.19
N GLY A 313 4.07 12.98 1.47
CA GLY A 313 3.66 12.01 0.44
C GLY A 313 4.80 11.57 -0.49
N PHE A 314 4.53 11.51 -1.81
CA PHE A 314 5.49 11.08 -2.83
C PHE A 314 6.77 11.93 -2.87
N ILE A 315 6.73 13.18 -2.41
CA ILE A 315 7.94 14.02 -2.31
C ILE A 315 8.91 13.40 -1.30
N GLY A 316 8.39 12.86 -0.19
CA GLY A 316 9.19 12.13 0.78
C GLY A 316 9.83 10.86 0.20
N GLU A 317 9.18 10.20 -0.77
CA GLU A 317 9.81 9.09 -1.50
C GLU A 317 10.90 9.56 -2.44
N PHE A 318 10.63 10.64 -3.17
CA PHE A 318 11.62 11.26 -4.03
C PHE A 318 12.88 11.64 -3.23
N VAL A 319 12.73 12.24 -2.05
CA VAL A 319 13.89 12.58 -1.18
C VAL A 319 14.67 11.33 -0.76
N ARG A 320 13.97 10.21 -0.49
CA ARG A 320 14.60 8.95 -0.05
C ARG A 320 15.27 8.18 -1.19
N PHE A 321 14.67 8.13 -2.38
CA PHE A 321 15.08 7.21 -3.45
C PHE A 321 15.45 7.89 -4.78
N GLY A 322 15.28 9.20 -4.88
CA GLY A 322 15.70 10.01 -6.03
C GLY A 322 14.73 9.98 -7.21
N ILE A 323 15.04 10.82 -8.21
CA ILE A 323 14.22 10.94 -9.42
C ILE A 323 14.18 9.64 -10.22
N PHE A 324 15.26 8.85 -10.19
CA PHE A 324 15.33 7.60 -10.93
C PHE A 324 14.28 6.60 -10.43
N TYR A 325 14.17 6.44 -9.11
CA TYR A 325 13.10 5.62 -8.51
C TYR A 325 11.71 6.14 -8.88
N PHE A 326 11.50 7.45 -8.77
CA PHE A 326 10.20 8.07 -9.04
C PHE A 326 9.73 7.81 -10.49
N VAL A 327 10.61 8.03 -11.47
CA VAL A 327 10.33 7.76 -12.89
C VAL A 327 9.99 6.28 -13.11
N VAL A 328 10.73 5.37 -12.49
CA VAL A 328 10.49 3.93 -12.60
C VAL A 328 9.12 3.55 -12.04
N ILE A 329 8.72 4.10 -10.89
CA ILE A 329 7.38 3.89 -10.31
C ILE A 329 6.28 4.45 -11.22
N CYS A 330 6.45 5.66 -11.76
CA CYS A 330 5.48 6.23 -12.71
C CYS A 330 5.32 5.36 -13.97
N VAL A 331 6.42 4.88 -14.54
CA VAL A 331 6.40 3.96 -15.69
C VAL A 331 5.73 2.64 -15.33
N LEU A 332 6.03 2.08 -14.16
CA LEU A 332 5.45 0.84 -13.67
C LEU A 332 3.93 0.97 -13.49
N LEU A 333 3.46 2.02 -12.81
CA LEU A 333 2.04 2.30 -12.60
C LEU A 333 1.32 2.51 -13.94
N TYR A 334 1.87 3.32 -14.84
CA TYR A 334 1.30 3.53 -16.18
C TYR A 334 1.16 2.21 -16.94
N ARG A 335 2.22 1.40 -17.00
CA ARG A 335 2.18 0.10 -17.69
C ARG A 335 1.19 -0.86 -17.02
N ALA A 336 1.16 -0.91 -15.68
CA ALA A 336 0.26 -1.77 -14.93
C ALA A 336 -1.21 -1.40 -15.17
N ILE A 337 -1.55 -0.10 -15.15
CA ILE A 337 -2.90 0.39 -15.48
C ILE A 337 -3.26 0.02 -16.92
N LYS A 338 -2.38 0.31 -17.88
CA LYS A 338 -2.64 0.00 -19.30
C LYS A 338 -2.86 -1.49 -19.56
N HIS A 339 -2.09 -2.35 -18.90
CA HIS A 339 -2.26 -3.80 -19.05
C HIS A 339 -3.48 -4.34 -18.31
N SER A 340 -3.78 -3.84 -17.12
CA SER A 340 -4.95 -4.28 -16.35
C SER A 340 -6.28 -3.94 -17.02
N LEU A 341 -6.38 -2.85 -17.78
CA LEU A 341 -7.58 -2.51 -18.59
C LEU A 341 -8.05 -3.65 -19.47
N LYS A 342 -7.11 -4.44 -20.01
CA LYS A 342 -7.41 -5.53 -20.95
C LYS A 342 -7.74 -6.86 -20.27
N VAL A 343 -7.51 -6.95 -18.96
CA VAL A 343 -7.43 -8.23 -18.25
C VAL A 343 -8.50 -8.34 -17.18
N ASP A 344 -8.60 -7.34 -16.30
CA ASP A 344 -9.54 -7.37 -15.18
C ASP A 344 -9.92 -5.94 -14.72
N PRO A 345 -11.20 -5.54 -14.81
CA PRO A 345 -11.65 -4.23 -14.37
C PRO A 345 -11.43 -3.97 -12.88
N VAL A 346 -11.41 -5.00 -12.03
CA VAL A 346 -11.15 -4.87 -10.58
C VAL A 346 -9.71 -4.48 -10.35
N LEU A 347 -8.76 -5.21 -10.94
CA LEU A 347 -7.33 -4.90 -10.83
C LEU A 347 -7.03 -3.51 -11.38
N ASN A 348 -7.67 -3.14 -12.49
CA ASN A 348 -7.50 -1.82 -13.06
C ASN A 348 -8.05 -0.71 -12.16
N SER A 349 -9.27 -0.85 -11.65
CA SER A 349 -9.86 0.14 -10.74
C SER A 349 -9.06 0.28 -9.45
N TYR A 350 -8.58 -0.84 -8.88
CA TYR A 350 -7.66 -0.81 -7.74
C TYR A 350 -6.37 -0.06 -8.06
N LEU A 351 -5.74 -0.31 -9.21
CA LEU A 351 -4.50 0.37 -9.61
C LEU A 351 -4.69 1.87 -9.83
N VAL A 352 -5.81 2.28 -10.43
CA VAL A 352 -6.14 3.71 -10.57
C VAL A 352 -6.37 4.33 -9.19
N GLY A 353 -7.11 3.63 -8.31
CA GLY A 353 -7.31 4.06 -6.92
C GLY A 353 -6.01 4.22 -6.15
N ILE A 354 -5.12 3.22 -6.17
CA ILE A 354 -3.84 3.29 -5.45
C ILE A 354 -2.89 4.34 -6.04
N THR A 355 -3.00 4.65 -7.34
CA THR A 355 -2.21 5.73 -7.96
C THR A 355 -2.66 7.10 -7.46
N VAL A 356 -3.98 7.32 -7.31
CA VAL A 356 -4.49 8.54 -6.65
C VAL A 356 -4.08 8.55 -5.17
N PHE A 357 -4.09 7.40 -4.51
CA PHE A 357 -3.60 7.25 -3.13
C PHE A 357 -2.13 7.67 -2.99
N TYR A 358 -1.29 7.28 -3.96
CA TYR A 358 0.15 7.56 -4.02
C TYR A 358 0.51 9.04 -4.11
N ILE A 359 -0.35 9.87 -4.71
CA ILE A 359 -0.08 11.32 -4.82
C ILE A 359 -0.17 12.00 -3.44
N ILE A 360 -1.04 11.49 -2.57
CA ILE A 360 -1.39 12.14 -1.30
C ILE A 360 -0.76 11.44 -0.09
N SER A 361 -0.48 10.14 -0.23
CA SER A 361 0.06 9.27 0.81
C SER A 361 1.17 8.39 0.25
N TRP A 362 1.79 7.58 1.10
CA TRP A 362 2.92 6.72 0.74
C TRP A 362 2.56 5.23 0.82
N PRO A 363 1.70 4.67 -0.08
CA PRO A 363 1.34 3.25 -0.04
C PRO A 363 2.51 2.29 -0.26
N PHE A 364 3.59 2.73 -0.89
CA PHE A 364 4.78 1.91 -1.14
C PHE A 364 5.87 2.14 -0.08
N GLY A 365 5.52 2.73 1.06
CA GLY A 365 6.45 3.04 2.16
C GLY A 365 6.58 1.96 3.22
N HIS A 366 5.78 0.91 3.07
CA HIS A 366 5.63 -0.14 4.05
C HIS A 366 5.35 -1.48 3.35
N ALA A 367 5.67 -2.56 4.05
CA ALA A 367 5.56 -3.91 3.51
C ALA A 367 4.15 -4.26 3.02
N PRO A 368 3.03 -3.95 3.74
CA PRO A 368 1.68 -4.27 3.28
C PRO A 368 1.36 -3.80 1.87
N GLY A 369 1.63 -2.54 1.55
CA GLY A 369 1.31 -1.99 0.24
C GLY A 369 2.20 -2.54 -0.86
N ILE A 370 3.50 -2.77 -0.61
CA ILE A 370 4.41 -3.41 -1.58
C ILE A 370 4.02 -4.86 -1.87
N ILE A 371 3.65 -5.63 -0.83
CA ILE A 371 3.21 -7.03 -0.99
C ILE A 371 1.96 -7.10 -1.86
N LEU A 372 0.94 -6.31 -1.54
CA LEU A 372 -0.30 -6.25 -2.30
C LEU A 372 -0.05 -5.80 -3.75
N PHE A 373 0.73 -4.75 -3.94
CA PHE A 373 1.05 -4.23 -5.26
C PHE A 373 1.81 -5.27 -6.10
N SER A 374 2.79 -5.95 -5.52
CA SER A 374 3.54 -7.03 -6.17
C SER A 374 2.64 -8.20 -6.58
N ALA A 375 1.69 -8.58 -5.72
CA ALA A 375 0.71 -9.62 -6.04
C ALA A 375 -0.25 -9.18 -7.17
N VAL A 376 -0.67 -7.92 -7.20
CA VAL A 376 -1.50 -7.36 -8.28
C VAL A 376 -0.74 -7.32 -9.61
N LEU A 377 0.54 -6.90 -9.61
CA LEU A 377 1.39 -6.96 -10.81
C LEU A 377 1.52 -8.39 -11.35
N TYR A 378 1.68 -9.37 -10.44
CA TYR A 378 1.70 -10.78 -10.81
C TYR A 378 0.37 -11.22 -11.43
N LEU A 379 -0.77 -10.89 -10.81
CA LEU A 379 -2.11 -11.22 -11.30
C LEU A 379 -2.35 -10.72 -12.73
N ILE A 380 -1.94 -9.49 -13.04
CA ILE A 380 -2.07 -8.91 -14.39
C ILE A 380 -1.28 -9.73 -15.40
N GLY A 381 -0.02 -10.06 -15.09
CA GLY A 381 0.82 -10.87 -15.96
C GLY A 381 0.25 -12.28 -16.15
N LYS A 382 -0.15 -12.93 -15.05
CA LYS A 382 -0.67 -14.30 -15.02
C LYS A 382 -1.98 -14.43 -15.80
N LYS A 383 -2.96 -13.56 -15.54
CA LYS A 383 -4.25 -13.58 -16.24
C LYS A 383 -4.11 -13.29 -17.74
N ARG A 384 -3.21 -12.38 -18.12
CA ARG A 384 -2.91 -12.12 -19.54
C ARG A 384 -2.31 -13.35 -20.23
N TYR A 385 -1.38 -14.03 -19.56
CA TYR A 385 -0.80 -15.27 -20.06
C TYR A 385 -1.87 -16.38 -20.18
N GLU A 386 -2.75 -16.50 -19.19
CA GLU A 386 -3.87 -17.45 -19.20
C GLU A 386 -4.86 -17.16 -20.36
N GLN A 387 -5.20 -15.88 -20.61
CA GLN A 387 -6.07 -15.47 -21.72
C GLN A 387 -5.46 -15.77 -23.09
N ASN A 388 -4.19 -15.44 -23.30
CA ASN A 388 -3.51 -15.68 -24.58
C ASN A 388 -3.40 -17.18 -24.91
N ASN A 389 -3.11 -18.02 -23.91
CA ASN A 389 -3.01 -19.47 -24.13
C ASN A 389 -4.38 -20.13 -24.35
N PHE A 390 -5.46 -19.55 -23.81
CA PHE A 390 -6.81 -20.04 -24.08
C PHE A 390 -7.30 -19.69 -25.50
N GLN A 391 -6.76 -18.64 -26.12
CA GLN A 391 -7.08 -18.29 -27.52
C GLN A 391 -6.32 -19.14 -28.55
N LEU A 392 -5.25 -19.83 -28.14
CA LEU A 392 -4.42 -20.68 -28.99
C LEU A 392 -4.77 -22.18 -28.90
N ALA A 393 -5.68 -22.55 -28.00
CA ALA A 393 -6.15 -23.91 -27.76
C ALA A 393 -7.63 -24.01 -28.11
#